data_AF-A0A8H7BLX0-F1
#
_entry.id   AF-A0A8H7BLX0-F1
#
_cell.length_a   1.000
_cell.length_b   1.000
_cell.length_c   1.000
_cell.angle_alpha   90.00
_cell.angle_beta   90.00
_cell.angle_gamma   90.00
#
_symmetry.space_group_name_H-M   'P 1'
#
loop_
_entity.id
_entity.type
_entity.pdbx_description
1 polymer ?
#
loop_
_entity_poly.entity_id
_entity_poly.type
_entity_poly.pdbx_seq_one_letter_code
_entity_poly.pdbx_strand_id
1 'polypeptide(L)'
;MDRTTGKTLSDAYVEFATIHDLRRAIETRHQKPLKGRIVTVSECSQEELLSVVFSKWRGQFCGVSAIPPASEVVKTMSTAAGGGGSACPPFITREEINSLLVVCKNYKLHFSRKCAERPFENIISVITKYPWHQAHLITTMHRDHIYEMLKLSIESLKVHLSKDYVQIEPTLLERLTRAGIMCSAFTERQKMTLLQTARIDCPPDLVHFLLPVMPPNYLGVPYDQTKSGYSQIYGTAGEHLIY
;
A
#
# COMPACT_ATOMS: atom_id res chain seq x y z
N MET A 1 9.52 -8.34 5.07
CA MET A 1 9.62 -8.74 6.49
C MET A 1 8.52 -9.74 6.79
N ASP A 2 8.70 -10.58 7.80
CA ASP A 2 7.62 -11.40 8.33
C ASP A 2 6.67 -10.50 9.16
N ARG A 3 5.41 -10.40 8.75
CA ARG A 3 4.40 -9.51 9.36
C ARG A 3 3.97 -9.95 10.77
N THR A 4 4.25 -11.20 11.14
CA THR A 4 3.88 -11.77 12.45
C THR A 4 4.93 -11.48 13.50
N THR A 5 6.20 -11.65 13.13
CA THR A 5 7.33 -11.59 14.05
C THR A 5 8.14 -10.30 13.95
N GLY A 6 7.99 -9.55 12.85
CA GLY A 6 8.83 -8.40 12.53
C GLY A 6 10.23 -8.77 12.02
N LYS A 7 10.53 -10.08 11.87
CA LYS A 7 11.84 -10.56 11.42
C LYS A 7 12.10 -10.19 9.96
N THR A 8 13.33 -9.80 9.65
CA THR A 8 13.77 -9.64 8.26
C THR A 8 13.90 -10.96 7.54
N LEU A 9 13.53 -10.94 6.28
CA LEU A 9 13.86 -11.98 5.33
C LEU A 9 15.27 -11.72 4.76
N SER A 10 15.80 -12.66 4.01
CA SER A 10 17.07 -12.55 3.29
C SER A 10 17.07 -11.44 2.26
N ASP A 11 15.90 -11.13 1.72
CA ASP A 11 15.76 -10.35 0.50
C ASP A 11 15.10 -9.00 0.77
N ALA A 12 15.48 -8.01 -0.03
CA ALA A 12 14.92 -6.67 -0.04
C ALA A 12 14.70 -6.24 -1.49
N TYR A 13 13.59 -5.53 -1.71
CA TYR A 13 13.20 -5.03 -3.02
C TYR A 13 13.27 -3.51 -3.00
N VAL A 14 13.82 -2.93 -4.06
CA VAL A 14 13.98 -1.49 -4.22
C VAL A 14 13.51 -1.13 -5.62
N GLU A 15 12.68 -0.11 -5.70
CA GLU A 15 12.22 0.44 -6.96
C GLU A 15 13.00 1.71 -7.29
N PHE A 16 13.27 1.91 -8.57
CA PHE A 16 14.00 3.06 -9.07
C PHE A 16 13.12 3.86 -10.01
N ALA A 17 13.22 5.19 -9.97
CA ALA A 17 12.50 6.07 -10.88
C ALA A 17 12.92 5.84 -12.35
N THR A 18 14.15 5.40 -12.60
CA THR A 18 14.66 5.17 -13.94
C THR A 18 15.40 3.83 -14.07
N ILE A 19 15.33 3.24 -15.27
CA ILE A 19 16.11 2.04 -15.63
C ILE A 19 17.62 2.31 -15.51
N HIS A 20 18.06 3.55 -15.75
CA HIS A 20 19.47 3.94 -15.63
C HIS A 20 19.98 3.79 -14.19
N ASP A 21 19.18 4.21 -13.21
CA ASP A 21 19.54 4.09 -11.79
C ASP A 21 19.55 2.62 -11.34
N LEU A 22 18.59 1.83 -11.81
CA LEU A 22 18.56 0.39 -11.59
C LEU A 22 19.82 -0.30 -12.14
N ARG A 23 20.20 -0.02 -13.40
CA ARG A 23 21.41 -0.60 -14.00
C ARG A 23 22.66 -0.21 -13.24
N ARG A 24 22.79 1.07 -12.90
CA ARG A 24 23.89 1.59 -12.08
C ARG A 24 23.95 0.89 -10.71
N ALA A 25 22.81 0.65 -10.07
CA ALA A 25 22.77 -0.05 -8.78
C ALA A 25 23.26 -1.49 -8.92
N ILE A 26 22.86 -2.22 -9.95
CA ILE A 26 23.32 -3.59 -10.21
C ILE A 26 24.83 -3.60 -10.46
N GLU A 27 25.32 -2.79 -11.39
CA GLU A 27 26.75 -2.71 -11.74
C GLU A 27 27.64 -2.39 -10.52
N THR A 28 27.16 -1.50 -9.64
CA THR A 28 27.96 -1.04 -8.50
C THR A 28 27.84 -1.92 -7.26
N ARG A 29 26.73 -2.65 -7.08
CA ARG A 29 26.41 -3.38 -5.84
C ARG A 29 26.35 -4.90 -5.96
N HIS A 30 26.17 -5.45 -7.16
CA HIS A 30 26.16 -6.89 -7.37
C HIS A 30 27.50 -7.52 -6.97
N GLN A 31 27.45 -8.64 -6.23
CA GLN A 31 28.61 -9.37 -5.69
C GLN A 31 29.53 -8.54 -4.79
N LYS A 32 29.02 -7.47 -4.15
CA LYS A 32 29.78 -6.71 -3.18
C LYS A 32 29.58 -7.25 -1.76
N PRO A 33 30.59 -7.13 -0.89
CA PRO A 33 30.45 -7.49 0.51
C PRO A 33 29.62 -6.44 1.27
N LEU A 34 28.63 -6.90 2.02
CA LEU A 34 27.86 -6.11 2.97
C LEU A 34 27.93 -6.79 4.35
N LYS A 35 28.64 -6.16 5.29
CA LYS A 35 28.84 -6.68 6.66
C LYS A 35 29.27 -8.16 6.69
N GLY A 36 30.19 -8.54 5.79
CA GLY A 36 30.74 -9.89 5.71
C GLY A 36 29.93 -10.91 4.89
N ARG A 37 28.85 -10.50 4.22
CA ARG A 37 28.11 -11.35 3.28
C ARG A 37 28.19 -10.79 1.87
N ILE A 38 28.40 -11.65 0.89
CA ILE A 38 28.29 -11.25 -0.52
C ILE A 38 26.81 -11.09 -0.84
N VAL A 39 26.42 -9.93 -1.37
CA VAL A 39 25.04 -9.67 -1.77
C VAL A 39 24.88 -9.82 -3.28
N THR A 40 23.78 -10.43 -3.68
CA THR A 40 23.34 -10.50 -5.07
C THR A 40 22.32 -9.38 -5.30
N VAL A 41 22.53 -8.59 -6.34
CA VAL A 41 21.57 -7.59 -6.81
C VAL A 41 21.19 -7.96 -8.24
N SER A 42 19.91 -8.14 -8.51
CA SER A 42 19.39 -8.51 -9.81
C SER A 42 18.11 -7.75 -10.11
N GLU A 43 17.74 -7.70 -11.39
CA GLU A 43 16.42 -7.21 -11.80
C GLU A 43 15.32 -8.15 -11.28
N CYS A 44 14.15 -7.59 -11.05
CA CYS A 44 12.98 -8.28 -10.54
C CYS A 44 11.75 -7.75 -11.28
N SER A 45 10.82 -8.64 -11.62
CA SER A 45 9.59 -8.25 -12.29
C SER A 45 8.59 -7.62 -11.31
N GLN A 46 7.60 -6.89 -11.83
CA GLN A 46 6.56 -6.29 -10.99
C GLN A 46 5.71 -7.38 -10.32
N GLU A 47 5.47 -8.49 -11.01
CA GLU A 47 4.72 -9.65 -10.54
C GLU A 47 5.43 -10.35 -9.38
N GLU A 48 6.76 -10.51 -9.47
CA GLU A 48 7.59 -11.06 -8.40
C GLU A 48 7.52 -10.18 -7.15
N LEU A 49 7.66 -8.86 -7.31
CA LEU A 49 7.51 -7.90 -6.22
C LEU A 49 6.13 -8.01 -5.56
N LEU A 50 5.04 -8.00 -6.35
CA LEU A 50 3.68 -8.10 -5.84
C LEU A 50 3.41 -9.43 -5.13
N SER A 51 3.98 -10.53 -5.63
CA SER A 51 3.88 -11.85 -4.99
C SER A 51 4.56 -11.88 -3.62
N VAL A 52 5.63 -11.10 -3.42
CA VAL A 52 6.27 -10.95 -2.11
C VAL A 52 5.48 -10.01 -1.20
N VAL A 53 4.97 -8.90 -1.72
CA VAL A 53 4.14 -7.96 -0.95
C VAL A 53 2.83 -8.62 -0.51
N PHE A 54 2.21 -9.44 -1.37
CA PHE A 54 0.94 -10.12 -1.10
C PHE A 54 1.14 -11.64 -1.03
N SER A 55 2.05 -12.10 -0.18
CA SER A 55 2.46 -13.51 -0.09
C SER A 55 1.35 -14.53 0.24
N LYS A 56 0.23 -14.08 0.80
CA LYS A 56 -0.96 -14.92 1.05
C LYS A 56 -2.01 -14.86 -0.04
N TRP A 57 -1.86 -13.96 -1.03
CA TRP A 57 -2.70 -13.94 -2.21
C TRP A 57 -2.59 -15.28 -2.94
N ARG A 58 -3.74 -15.80 -3.38
CA ARG A 58 -3.84 -17.14 -3.99
C ARG A 58 -4.03 -17.11 -5.50
N GLY A 59 -4.21 -15.92 -6.07
CA GLY A 59 -4.23 -15.72 -7.51
C GLY A 59 -2.82 -15.49 -8.07
N GLN A 60 -2.76 -14.91 -9.25
CA GLN A 60 -1.52 -14.51 -9.91
C GLN A 60 -1.50 -12.99 -10.15
N PHE A 61 -0.35 -12.49 -10.59
CA PHE A 61 -0.20 -11.12 -11.07
C PHE A 61 0.26 -11.13 -12.52
N CYS A 62 -0.21 -10.15 -13.29
CA CYS A 62 0.26 -9.83 -14.63
C CYS A 62 0.44 -8.31 -14.69
N GLY A 63 1.70 -7.86 -14.76
CA GLY A 63 2.08 -6.48 -14.46
C GLY A 63 1.62 -6.06 -13.07
N VAL A 64 0.81 -5.00 -13.02
CA VAL A 64 0.18 -4.49 -11.79
C VAL A 64 -1.19 -5.10 -11.51
N SER A 65 -1.71 -5.90 -12.45
CA SER A 65 -3.06 -6.45 -12.39
C SER A 65 -3.09 -7.79 -11.66
N ALA A 66 -4.09 -7.96 -10.80
CA ALA A 66 -4.35 -9.20 -10.08
C ALA A 66 -5.30 -10.10 -10.89
N ILE A 67 -4.92 -11.37 -11.01
CA ILE A 67 -5.73 -12.42 -11.63
C ILE A 67 -6.25 -13.31 -10.50
N PRO A 68 -7.56 -13.27 -10.19
CA PRO A 68 -8.15 -14.09 -9.14
C PRO A 68 -7.94 -15.58 -9.38
N PRO A 69 -7.84 -16.40 -8.32
CA PRO A 69 -7.76 -17.85 -8.48
C PRO A 69 -9.05 -18.40 -9.10
N ALA A 70 -8.94 -19.53 -9.80
CA ALA A 70 -10.11 -20.23 -10.36
C ALA A 70 -11.12 -20.60 -9.25
N SER A 71 -12.41 -20.57 -9.58
CA SER A 71 -13.51 -20.75 -8.60
C SER A 71 -13.41 -22.04 -7.77
N GLU A 72 -12.87 -23.12 -8.33
CA GLU A 72 -12.66 -24.38 -7.62
C GLU A 72 -11.63 -24.29 -6.47
N VAL A 73 -10.63 -23.41 -6.62
CA VAL A 73 -9.63 -23.11 -5.58
C VAL A 73 -10.23 -22.25 -4.46
N VAL A 74 -11.24 -21.43 -4.78
CA VAL A 74 -11.95 -20.59 -3.79
C VAL A 74 -12.89 -21.43 -2.92
N LYS A 75 -13.57 -22.43 -3.50
CA LYS A 75 -14.51 -23.31 -2.78
C LYS A 75 -13.86 -24.18 -1.71
N THR A 76 -12.57 -24.47 -1.84
CA THR A 76 -11.79 -25.24 -0.85
C THR A 76 -11.23 -24.37 0.28
N MET A 77 -11.48 -23.05 0.27
CA MET A 77 -10.98 -22.14 1.29
C MET A 77 -11.82 -22.20 2.57
N SER A 78 -11.12 -22.33 3.70
CA SER A 78 -11.72 -22.27 5.03
C SER A 78 -12.23 -20.85 5.34
N THR A 79 -13.43 -20.75 5.93
CA THR A 79 -14.15 -19.50 6.21
C THR A 79 -13.38 -18.52 7.11
N ALA A 80 -12.38 -19.01 7.87
CA ALA A 80 -11.50 -18.23 8.72
C ALA A 80 -10.62 -17.22 7.96
N ALA A 81 -10.41 -17.38 6.65
CA ALA A 81 -9.68 -16.42 5.81
C ALA A 81 -10.53 -15.23 5.30
N GLY A 82 -11.76 -15.07 5.80
CA GLY A 82 -12.71 -14.05 5.33
C GLY A 82 -13.67 -14.53 4.24
N GLY A 83 -13.83 -15.84 4.08
CA GLY A 83 -14.73 -16.50 3.11
C GLY A 83 -16.22 -16.42 3.46
N GLY A 84 -16.67 -15.31 4.05
CA GLY A 84 -18.08 -15.00 4.22
C GLY A 84 -18.60 -14.28 2.96
N GLY A 85 -18.92 -15.04 1.90
CA GLY A 85 -19.65 -14.53 0.73
C GLY A 85 -18.86 -13.75 -0.33
N SER A 86 -17.57 -13.47 -0.13
CA SER A 86 -16.72 -12.89 -1.18
C SER A 86 -16.12 -13.98 -2.06
N ALA A 87 -16.42 -13.94 -3.37
CA ALA A 87 -15.86 -14.86 -4.36
C ALA A 87 -14.33 -14.67 -4.58
N CYS A 88 -13.74 -13.63 -4.00
CA CYS A 88 -12.33 -13.30 -4.13
C CYS A 88 -11.66 -13.26 -2.75
N PRO A 89 -10.54 -13.97 -2.52
CA PRO A 89 -9.78 -13.85 -1.27
C PRO A 89 -9.20 -12.43 -1.12
N PRO A 90 -8.90 -11.96 0.10
CA PRO A 90 -8.24 -10.67 0.27
C PRO A 90 -6.75 -10.75 -0.12
N PHE A 91 -6.19 -9.63 -0.60
CA PHE A 91 -4.75 -9.53 -0.89
C PHE A 91 -3.88 -9.55 0.37
N ILE A 92 -4.42 -9.06 1.49
CA ILE A 92 -3.82 -9.14 2.82
C ILE A 92 -4.89 -9.60 3.81
N THR A 93 -4.61 -10.63 4.61
CA THR A 93 -5.64 -11.16 5.52
C THR A 93 -5.82 -10.26 6.75
N ARG A 94 -6.96 -10.39 7.45
CA ARG A 94 -7.20 -9.65 8.69
C ARG A 94 -6.17 -10.00 9.77
N GLU A 95 -5.72 -11.25 9.80
CA GLU A 95 -4.69 -11.74 10.71
C GLU A 95 -3.33 -11.08 10.42
N GLU A 96 -2.99 -10.89 9.13
CA GLU A 96 -1.78 -10.17 8.75
C GLU A 96 -1.84 -8.70 9.17
N ILE A 97 -2.97 -8.04 8.94
CA ILE A 97 -3.20 -6.65 9.38
C ILE A 97 -3.01 -6.53 10.90
N ASN A 98 -3.68 -7.39 11.67
CA ASN A 98 -3.59 -7.37 13.13
C ASN A 98 -2.17 -7.63 13.62
N SER A 99 -1.49 -8.60 13.03
CA SER A 99 -0.12 -8.94 13.40
C SER A 99 0.86 -7.79 13.10
N LEU A 100 0.71 -7.16 11.94
CA LEU A 100 1.54 -6.02 11.54
C LEU A 100 1.33 -4.82 12.48
N LEU A 101 0.09 -4.56 12.91
CA LEU A 101 -0.21 -3.52 13.91
C LEU A 101 0.39 -3.83 15.29
N VAL A 102 0.44 -5.10 15.71
CA VAL A 102 1.12 -5.51 16.94
C VAL A 102 2.63 -5.22 16.84
N VAL A 103 3.25 -5.51 15.70
CA VAL A 103 4.66 -5.20 15.45
C VAL A 103 4.91 -3.69 15.44
N CYS A 104 4.02 -2.89 14.81
CA CYS A 104 4.09 -1.44 14.85
C CYS A 104 4.10 -0.92 16.29
N LYS A 105 3.18 -1.40 17.14
CA LYS A 105 3.07 -0.95 18.54
C LYS A 105 4.26 -1.39 19.39
N ASN A 106 4.76 -2.61 19.18
CA ASN A 106 5.74 -3.27 20.04
C ASN A 106 7.15 -3.35 19.44
N TYR A 107 7.80 -2.22 19.20
CA TYR A 107 9.21 -2.16 18.75
C TYR A 107 10.23 -2.81 19.71
N LYS A 108 9.84 -3.11 20.96
CA LYS A 108 10.66 -3.89 21.92
C LYS A 108 10.80 -5.36 21.53
N LEU A 109 10.00 -5.86 20.58
CA LEU A 109 10.20 -7.19 20.00
C LEU A 109 11.63 -7.30 19.47
N HIS A 110 12.29 -8.43 19.73
CA HIS A 110 13.73 -8.62 19.49
C HIS A 110 14.19 -8.20 18.09
N PHE A 111 13.35 -8.37 17.06
CA PHE A 111 13.68 -8.05 15.67
C PHE A 111 13.40 -6.59 15.28
N SER A 112 12.46 -5.92 15.94
CA SER A 112 12.04 -4.55 15.59
C SER A 112 12.95 -3.47 16.20
N ARG A 113 13.68 -3.78 17.29
CA ARG A 113 14.44 -2.78 18.06
C ARG A 113 15.49 -2.02 17.24
N LYS A 114 16.12 -2.66 16.25
CA LYS A 114 17.16 -2.05 15.41
C LYS A 114 16.61 -1.41 14.13
N CYS A 115 15.34 -1.66 13.78
CA CYS A 115 14.75 -1.28 12.51
C CYS A 115 13.24 -1.03 12.69
N ALA A 116 12.88 -0.10 13.57
CA ALA A 116 11.50 0.17 13.97
C ALA A 116 10.65 0.76 12.83
N GLU A 117 11.28 1.25 11.77
CA GLU A 117 10.67 1.85 10.58
C GLU A 117 10.01 0.82 9.65
N ARG A 118 10.60 -0.37 9.56
CA ARG A 118 10.21 -1.42 8.61
C ARG A 118 8.73 -1.81 8.59
N PRO A 119 8.04 -1.98 9.74
CA PRO A 119 6.60 -2.29 9.68
C PRO A 119 5.80 -1.16 9.03
N PHE A 120 6.20 0.11 9.22
CA PHE A 120 5.56 1.25 8.57
C PHE A 120 5.90 1.31 7.08
N GLU A 121 7.15 1.03 6.70
CA GLU A 121 7.53 0.89 5.28
C GLU A 121 6.77 -0.25 4.60
N ASN A 122 6.55 -1.38 5.29
CA ASN A 122 5.74 -2.47 4.76
C ASN A 122 4.28 -2.04 4.53
N ILE A 123 3.72 -1.22 5.42
CA ILE A 123 2.38 -0.65 5.25
C ILE A 123 2.37 0.29 4.04
N ILE A 124 3.37 1.15 3.86
CA ILE A 124 3.50 1.99 2.66
C ILE A 124 3.46 1.09 1.42
N SER A 125 4.28 0.04 1.35
CA SER A 125 4.27 -0.89 0.21
C SER A 125 2.90 -1.54 0.00
N VAL A 126 2.20 -1.94 1.07
CA VAL A 126 0.85 -2.53 0.96
C VAL A 126 -0.12 -1.52 0.35
N ILE A 127 -0.11 -0.26 0.81
CA ILE A 127 -1.03 0.78 0.32
C ILE A 127 -0.72 1.16 -1.12
N THR A 128 0.56 1.35 -1.47
CA THR A 128 0.95 1.83 -2.81
C THR A 128 0.89 0.74 -3.88
N LYS A 129 1.05 -0.53 -3.49
CA LYS A 129 1.00 -1.67 -4.42
C LYS A 129 -0.34 -2.38 -4.48
N TYR A 130 -1.30 -1.97 -3.66
CA TYR A 130 -2.64 -2.55 -3.71
C TYR A 130 -3.28 -2.29 -5.09
N PRO A 131 -3.97 -3.28 -5.69
CA PRO A 131 -4.58 -3.11 -7.02
C PRO A 131 -5.89 -2.31 -6.96
N TRP A 132 -5.84 -1.05 -6.52
CA TRP A 132 -6.99 -0.17 -6.36
C TRP A 132 -7.80 0.05 -7.64
N HIS A 133 -7.15 -0.07 -8.80
CA HIS A 133 -7.79 0.01 -10.12
C HIS A 133 -8.77 -1.16 -10.40
N GLN A 134 -8.65 -2.27 -9.66
CA GLN A 134 -9.54 -3.43 -9.74
C GLN A 134 -10.50 -3.46 -8.56
N ALA A 135 -11.27 -2.39 -8.36
CA ALA A 135 -12.21 -2.24 -7.25
C ALA A 135 -13.22 -3.41 -7.11
N HIS A 136 -13.56 -4.09 -8.21
CA HIS A 136 -14.44 -5.27 -8.21
C HIS A 136 -13.86 -6.47 -7.44
N LEU A 137 -12.55 -6.50 -7.17
CA LEU A 137 -11.89 -7.53 -6.36
C LEU A 137 -11.79 -7.13 -4.88
N ILE A 138 -12.22 -5.92 -4.51
CA ILE A 138 -11.98 -5.33 -3.19
C ILE A 138 -13.32 -5.03 -2.55
N THR A 139 -13.65 -5.76 -1.49
CA THR A 139 -14.87 -5.47 -0.73
C THR A 139 -14.72 -4.16 0.04
N THR A 140 -15.83 -3.43 0.22
CA THR A 140 -15.86 -2.19 1.02
C THR A 140 -15.32 -2.43 2.43
N MET A 141 -15.73 -3.54 3.07
CA MET A 141 -15.25 -3.92 4.40
C MET A 141 -13.73 -4.12 4.42
N HIS A 142 -13.15 -4.77 3.40
CA HIS A 142 -11.71 -5.00 3.36
C HIS A 142 -10.93 -3.71 3.11
N ARG A 143 -11.42 -2.83 2.23
CA ARG A 143 -10.88 -1.48 2.06
C ARG A 143 -10.86 -0.72 3.39
N ASP A 144 -11.93 -0.80 4.18
CA ASP A 144 -12.02 -0.11 5.47
C ASP A 144 -11.04 -0.70 6.50
N HIS A 145 -10.78 -2.03 6.47
CA HIS A 145 -9.71 -2.63 7.27
C HIS A 145 -8.31 -2.10 6.90
N ILE A 146 -8.04 -1.91 5.60
CA ILE A 146 -6.76 -1.36 5.12
C ILE A 146 -6.61 0.10 5.54
N TYR A 147 -7.69 0.89 5.45
CA TYR A 147 -7.73 2.25 5.96
C TYR A 147 -7.43 2.31 7.47
N GLU A 148 -8.10 1.50 8.28
CA GLU A 148 -7.89 1.50 9.73
C GLU A 148 -6.48 1.03 10.10
N MET A 149 -5.91 0.06 9.37
CA MET A 149 -4.51 -0.34 9.51
C MET A 149 -3.57 0.86 9.32
N LEU A 150 -3.76 1.63 8.25
CA LEU A 150 -2.94 2.81 7.99
C LEU A 150 -3.10 3.85 9.09
N LYS A 151 -4.33 4.21 9.46
CA LYS A 151 -4.61 5.20 10.51
C LYS A 151 -3.96 4.81 11.85
N LEU A 152 -4.14 3.57 12.31
CA LEU A 152 -3.56 3.09 13.56
C LEU A 152 -2.02 3.02 13.49
N SER A 153 -1.45 2.78 12.31
CA SER A 153 0.00 2.82 12.12
C SER A 153 0.56 4.24 12.20
N ILE A 154 -0.14 5.25 11.68
CA ILE A 154 0.20 6.67 11.86
C ILE A 154 0.19 7.04 13.34
N GLU A 155 -0.84 6.66 14.08
CA GLU A 155 -0.91 6.88 15.53
C GLU A 155 0.28 6.23 16.26
N SER A 156 0.58 4.98 15.92
CA SER A 156 1.71 4.26 16.52
C SER A 156 3.05 4.90 16.18
N LEU A 157 3.26 5.33 14.94
CA LEU A 157 4.50 5.95 14.50
C LEU A 157 4.76 7.27 15.23
N LYS A 158 3.73 8.10 15.43
CA LYS A 158 3.84 9.33 16.21
C LYS A 158 4.30 9.10 17.64
N VAL A 159 3.77 8.06 18.29
CA VAL A 159 4.19 7.66 19.64
C VAL A 159 5.65 7.21 19.68
N HIS A 160 6.18 6.68 18.58
CA HIS A 160 7.62 6.35 18.50
C HIS A 160 8.48 7.56 18.23
N LEU A 161 8.05 8.45 17.33
CA LEU A 161 8.75 9.70 17.02
C LEU A 161 8.80 10.65 18.23
N SER A 162 7.86 10.56 19.16
CA SER A 162 7.90 11.34 20.41
C SER A 162 8.86 10.79 21.47
N LYS A 163 9.64 9.73 21.18
CA LYS A 163 10.57 9.10 22.11
C LYS A 163 12.01 9.33 21.67
N ASP A 164 12.78 10.04 22.49
CA ASP A 164 14.15 10.49 22.16
C ASP A 164 15.16 9.36 21.89
N TYR A 165 14.90 8.14 22.37
CA TYR A 165 15.80 7.00 22.22
C TYR A 165 15.51 6.15 20.97
N VAL A 166 14.50 6.49 20.18
CA VAL A 166 14.16 5.75 18.96
C VAL A 166 14.66 6.55 17.75
N GLN A 167 15.69 6.03 17.11
CA GLN A 167 16.20 6.60 15.85
C GLN A 167 15.29 6.12 14.71
N ILE A 168 14.28 6.94 14.40
CA ILE A 168 13.40 6.80 13.22
C ILE A 168 13.59 8.04 12.35
N GLU A 169 13.66 7.80 11.05
CA GLU A 169 13.72 8.77 9.98
C GLU A 169 12.49 9.71 10.04
N PRO A 170 12.68 11.02 10.25
CA PRO A 170 11.57 11.94 10.51
C PRO A 170 10.53 12.04 9.38
N THR A 171 10.94 11.83 8.12
CA THR A 171 10.02 11.92 6.97
C THR A 171 9.15 10.67 6.82
N LEU A 172 9.38 9.61 7.60
CA LEU A 172 8.58 8.38 7.54
C LEU A 172 7.10 8.63 7.83
N LEU A 173 6.78 9.53 8.77
CA LEU A 173 5.39 9.90 9.07
C LEU A 173 4.72 10.59 7.88
N GLU A 174 5.45 11.49 7.21
CA GLU A 174 4.97 12.16 6.01
C GLU A 174 4.75 11.13 4.89
N ARG A 175 5.74 10.29 4.59
CA ARG A 175 5.66 9.23 3.56
C ARG A 175 4.47 8.28 3.79
N LEU A 176 4.26 7.86 5.05
CA LEU A 176 3.14 7.01 5.43
C LEU A 176 1.79 7.70 5.21
N THR A 177 1.69 8.98 5.56
CA THR A 177 0.46 9.76 5.39
C THR A 177 0.18 10.06 3.91
N ARG A 178 1.22 10.42 3.14
CA ARG A 178 1.16 10.63 1.68
C ARG A 178 0.60 9.41 0.96
N ALA A 179 1.08 8.20 1.29
CA ALA A 179 0.57 6.96 0.70
C ALA A 179 -0.96 6.82 0.88
N GLY A 180 -1.50 7.23 2.04
CA GLY A 180 -2.94 7.25 2.29
C GLY A 180 -3.70 8.32 1.51
N ILE A 181 -3.15 9.53 1.39
CA ILE A 181 -3.79 10.63 0.65
C ILE A 181 -3.87 10.31 -0.85
N MET A 182 -2.82 9.71 -1.40
CA MET A 182 -2.75 9.30 -2.80
C MET A 182 -3.59 8.06 -3.12
N CYS A 183 -4.08 7.33 -2.11
CA CYS A 183 -4.95 6.18 -2.30
C CYS A 183 -6.27 6.60 -2.94
N SER A 184 -6.55 6.11 -4.15
CA SER A 184 -7.77 6.42 -4.90
C SER A 184 -9.03 5.80 -4.29
N ALA A 185 -8.89 4.73 -3.52
CA ALA A 185 -10.02 4.06 -2.88
C ALA A 185 -10.49 4.75 -1.59
N PHE A 186 -9.67 5.61 -0.98
CA PHE A 186 -10.03 6.30 0.24
C PHE A 186 -10.87 7.54 -0.04
N THR A 187 -11.91 7.72 0.77
CA THR A 187 -12.77 8.90 0.70
C THR A 187 -12.02 10.15 1.16
N GLU A 188 -12.46 11.34 0.73
CA GLU A 188 -11.91 12.62 1.20
C GLU A 188 -11.94 12.73 2.73
N ARG A 189 -13.05 12.29 3.35
CA ARG A 189 -13.19 12.27 4.82
C ARG A 189 -12.14 11.38 5.47
N GLN A 190 -11.86 10.21 4.90
CA GLN A 190 -10.79 9.33 5.36
C GLN A 190 -9.43 10.00 5.22
N LYS A 191 -9.11 10.61 4.08
CA LYS A 191 -7.84 11.32 3.86
C LYS A 191 -7.64 12.50 4.82
N MET A 192 -8.69 13.30 5.04
CA MET A 192 -8.67 14.39 6.01
C MET A 192 -8.44 13.88 7.44
N THR A 193 -9.05 12.74 7.79
CA THR A 193 -8.83 12.10 9.09
C THR A 193 -7.36 11.65 9.23
N LEU A 194 -6.74 11.11 8.18
CA LEU A 194 -5.31 10.73 8.23
C LEU A 194 -4.40 11.94 8.52
N LEU A 195 -4.65 13.09 7.88
CA LEU A 195 -3.93 14.35 8.14
C LEU A 195 -4.09 14.81 9.59
N GLN A 196 -5.33 14.81 10.09
CA GLN A 196 -5.63 15.16 11.48
C GLN A 196 -4.94 14.21 12.47
N THR A 197 -5.00 12.90 12.20
CA THR A 197 -4.32 11.88 12.99
C THR A 197 -2.80 12.08 12.97
N ALA A 198 -2.21 12.38 11.81
CA ALA A 198 -0.79 12.66 11.64
C ALA A 198 -0.36 13.97 12.32
N ARG A 199 -1.28 14.95 12.45
CA ARG A 199 -0.99 16.36 12.80
C ARG A 199 0.00 16.99 11.82
N ILE A 200 -0.23 16.75 10.53
CA ILE A 200 0.50 17.40 9.44
C ILE A 200 -0.48 18.17 8.58
N ASP A 201 -0.04 19.30 8.06
CA ASP A 201 -0.79 20.02 7.04
C ASP A 201 -0.78 19.23 5.73
N CYS A 202 -1.80 19.45 4.89
CA CYS A 202 -1.83 18.81 3.58
C CYS A 202 -0.67 19.32 2.73
N PRO A 203 0.20 18.43 2.20
CA PRO A 203 1.25 18.84 1.27
C PRO A 203 0.63 19.55 0.05
N PRO A 204 1.20 20.68 -0.43
CA PRO A 204 0.62 21.47 -1.51
C PRO A 204 0.37 20.67 -2.80
N ASP A 205 1.26 19.74 -3.11
CA ASP A 205 1.17 18.85 -4.27
C ASP A 205 0.02 17.83 -4.14
N LEU A 206 -0.51 17.60 -2.94
CA LEU A 206 -1.56 16.62 -2.68
C LEU A 206 -2.95 17.21 -2.44
N VAL A 207 -3.09 18.54 -2.43
CA VAL A 207 -4.37 19.22 -2.16
C VAL A 207 -5.48 18.73 -3.10
N HIS A 208 -5.16 18.47 -4.37
CA HIS A 208 -6.10 18.00 -5.37
C HIS A 208 -6.72 16.62 -5.04
N PHE A 209 -6.06 15.79 -4.22
CA PHE A 209 -6.61 14.51 -3.76
C PHE A 209 -7.67 14.64 -2.67
N LEU A 210 -7.85 15.85 -2.11
CA LEU A 210 -8.86 16.18 -1.10
C LEU A 210 -10.06 16.95 -1.68
N LEU A 211 -9.97 17.38 -2.93
CA LEU A 211 -11.04 18.11 -3.58
C LEU A 211 -12.04 17.13 -4.21
N PRO A 212 -13.35 17.46 -4.19
CA PRO A 212 -14.33 16.71 -4.94
C PRO A 212 -13.95 16.71 -6.42
N VAL A 213 -13.96 15.51 -7.01
CA VAL A 213 -13.88 15.34 -8.46
C VAL A 213 -15.07 16.09 -9.04
N MET A 214 -14.81 17.29 -9.56
CA MET A 214 -15.83 18.06 -10.25
C MET A 214 -16.30 17.21 -11.44
N PRO A 215 -17.59 16.86 -11.55
CA PRO A 215 -18.07 16.18 -12.73
C PRO A 215 -17.77 17.06 -13.95
N PRO A 216 -17.41 16.48 -15.10
CA PRO A 216 -16.97 17.21 -16.30
C PRO A 216 -17.99 18.18 -16.92
N ASN A 217 -19.13 18.46 -16.29
CA ASN A 217 -20.24 19.22 -16.85
C ASN A 217 -20.41 20.65 -16.28
N TYR A 218 -19.43 21.20 -15.56
CA TYR A 218 -19.50 22.58 -15.05
C TYR A 218 -18.76 23.63 -15.90
N LEU A 219 -18.66 23.40 -17.21
CA LEU A 219 -18.43 24.46 -18.19
C LEU A 219 -19.69 24.62 -19.05
N GLY A 220 -20.56 25.53 -18.61
CA GLY A 220 -21.66 26.18 -19.34
C GLY A 220 -22.30 25.44 -20.52
N VAL A 221 -23.40 24.74 -20.25
CA VAL A 221 -24.44 24.49 -21.26
C VAL A 221 -25.80 24.79 -20.61
N PRO A 222 -26.67 25.64 -21.20
CA PRO A 222 -27.99 25.90 -20.64
C PRO A 222 -28.78 24.60 -20.52
N TYR A 223 -29.46 24.44 -19.40
CA TYR A 223 -30.27 23.26 -19.06
C TYR A 223 -31.44 23.11 -20.04
N ASP A 224 -31.31 22.20 -21.01
CA ASP A 224 -32.44 21.79 -21.85
C ASP A 224 -33.03 20.49 -21.28
N GLN A 225 -34.24 20.60 -20.74
CA GLN A 225 -35.03 19.47 -20.25
C GLN A 225 -35.54 18.69 -21.45
N THR A 226 -34.80 17.68 -21.91
CA THR A 226 -35.34 16.44 -22.48
C THR A 226 -34.21 15.56 -23.02
N LYS A 227 -33.86 14.50 -22.28
CA LYS A 227 -33.78 13.10 -22.80
C LYS A 227 -33.06 12.19 -21.81
N SER A 228 -33.78 11.12 -21.48
CA SER A 228 -33.34 9.88 -20.87
C SER A 228 -32.17 9.24 -21.65
N GLY A 229 -31.16 8.73 -20.96
CA GLY A 229 -30.15 7.86 -21.56
C GLY A 229 -28.95 7.60 -20.65
N TYR A 230 -28.96 6.45 -19.97
CA TYR A 230 -27.77 5.85 -19.36
C TYR A 230 -26.68 5.63 -20.40
N SER A 231 -25.44 6.07 -20.15
CA SER A 231 -24.23 5.52 -20.79
C SER A 231 -22.98 5.82 -19.96
N GLN A 232 -22.24 4.74 -19.68
CA GLN A 232 -20.94 4.69 -19.01
C GLN A 232 -19.88 5.51 -19.74
N ILE A 233 -18.99 6.16 -18.98
CA ILE A 233 -17.63 6.44 -19.48
C ILE A 233 -16.64 6.30 -18.31
N TYR A 234 -15.87 5.20 -18.31
CA TYR A 234 -14.68 5.05 -17.50
C TYR A 234 -13.53 5.81 -18.20
N GLY A 235 -13.00 6.84 -17.54
CA GLY A 235 -11.84 7.60 -18.01
C GLY A 235 -10.58 7.17 -17.26
N THR A 236 -9.66 6.59 -18.01
CA THR A 236 -8.27 6.25 -17.65
C THR A 236 -7.49 7.49 -17.20
N ALA A 237 -7.03 7.50 -15.95
CA ALA A 237 -5.98 8.40 -15.49
C ALA A 237 -5.05 7.58 -14.58
N GLY A 238 -4.12 6.89 -15.22
CA GLY A 238 -3.12 6.08 -14.55
C GLY A 238 -1.84 6.13 -15.34
N GLU A 239 -1.17 7.27 -15.32
CA GLU A 239 0.21 7.36 -15.78
C GLU A 239 0.90 8.53 -15.10
N HIS A 240 2.10 8.23 -14.59
CA HIS A 240 3.07 9.10 -13.92
C HIS A 240 2.71 9.53 -12.49
N LEU A 241 3.37 8.87 -11.53
CA LEU A 241 4.22 9.48 -10.49
C LEU A 241 4.82 8.33 -9.64
N ILE A 242 6.13 8.14 -9.73
CA ILE A 242 6.93 7.18 -8.94
C ILE A 242 7.75 7.98 -7.91
N TYR A 243 7.85 7.41 -6.70
CA TYR A 243 8.58 7.90 -5.53
C TYR A 243 10.09 8.03 -5.74
#